data_AF-A0A9W9C055-F1
#
_entry.id   AF-A0A9W9C055-F1
#
_cell.length_a   1.000
_cell.length_b   1.000
_cell.length_c   1.000
_cell.angle_alpha   90.00
_cell.angle_beta   90.00
_cell.angle_gamma   90.00
#
_symmetry.space_group_name_H-M   'P 1'
#
loop_
_entity.id
_entity.type
_entity.pdbx_description
1 polymer ?
#
loop_
_entity_poly.entity_id
_entity_poly.type
_entity_poly.pdbx_seq_one_letter_code
_entity_poly.pdbx_strand_id
1 'polypeptide(L)'
;MPERLGVRKRPSVGEKEVSPPPAKRRQQSHTTSAQQLTRRLLTPASGKKFGRDASDWKWWHSSVPGKLKQLYEEDNQGGISLKSDPKTVKSDQKRLADFKGKVSTVVSQLDLPVTVYAATGRDEYRKPRVGMWRELLEDHDLDIMETVDLGNSFFVGDAGGREAVAGITVKDHSCVDRDFAANVGLPFHTPEEYFLEQPVQPFVRGFDPTTYVNKVAESSTSASTLSDQQPHGT
;
A
#
# COMPACT_ATOMS: atom_id res chain seq x y z
N MET A 1 58.67 -13.26 -63.68
CA MET A 1 59.55 -14.16 -62.90
C MET A 1 60.99 -13.67 -63.08
N PRO A 2 61.84 -13.59 -62.04
CA PRO A 2 61.91 -14.58 -60.97
C PRO A 2 61.88 -14.05 -59.52
N GLU A 3 61.70 -15.03 -58.63
CA GLU A 3 61.66 -14.99 -57.16
C GLU A 3 63.00 -14.63 -56.50
N ARG A 4 62.95 -14.26 -55.20
CA ARG A 4 63.61 -15.06 -54.14
C ARG A 4 63.17 -14.69 -52.71
N LEU A 5 62.99 -15.75 -51.92
CA LEU A 5 62.59 -15.85 -50.52
C LEU A 5 63.77 -15.72 -49.53
N GLY A 6 63.44 -15.37 -48.27
CA GLY A 6 64.22 -15.64 -47.05
C GLY A 6 64.62 -14.36 -46.29
N VAL A 7 64.49 -14.20 -44.97
CA VAL A 7 64.53 -15.14 -43.84
C VAL A 7 63.80 -14.53 -42.61
N ARG A 8 63.28 -15.42 -41.75
CA ARG A 8 62.53 -15.19 -40.50
C ARG A 8 63.31 -14.49 -39.39
N LYS A 9 62.60 -13.75 -38.52
CA LYS A 9 62.77 -13.73 -37.04
C LYS A 9 61.51 -13.18 -36.33
N ARG A 10 60.89 -13.99 -35.46
CA ARG A 10 60.07 -13.54 -34.29
C ARG A 10 61.06 -13.42 -33.11
N PRO A 11 60.91 -12.52 -32.11
CA PRO A 11 59.76 -12.38 -31.18
C PRO A 11 59.37 -10.88 -30.98
N SER A 12 58.44 -10.40 -30.14
CA SER A 12 57.90 -10.82 -28.85
C SER A 12 56.50 -10.24 -28.59
N VAL A 13 55.88 -10.75 -27.53
CA VAL A 13 54.57 -10.42 -26.93
C VAL A 13 54.54 -9.00 -26.32
N GLY A 14 53.35 -8.38 -26.33
CA GLY A 14 52.97 -7.13 -25.64
C GLY A 14 52.43 -6.12 -26.66
N GLU A 15 51.21 -5.58 -26.63
CA GLU A 15 50.25 -5.33 -25.55
C GLU A 15 48.83 -5.50 -26.14
N LYS A 16 47.93 -6.18 -25.42
CA LYS A 16 46.49 -6.07 -25.70
C LYS A 16 46.00 -4.84 -24.96
N GLU A 17 45.66 -3.80 -25.71
CA GLU A 17 44.85 -2.69 -25.23
C GLU A 17 43.52 -3.27 -24.68
N VAL A 18 43.36 -3.24 -23.36
CA VAL A 18 42.10 -3.63 -22.71
C VAL A 18 41.28 -2.37 -22.58
N SER A 19 40.23 -2.26 -23.40
CA SER A 19 39.23 -1.20 -23.28
C SER A 19 38.69 -1.15 -21.84
N PRO A 20 38.50 0.05 -21.26
CA PRO A 20 37.94 0.16 -19.92
C PRO A 20 36.54 -0.47 -19.88
N PRO A 21 36.17 -1.13 -18.77
CA PRO A 21 34.85 -1.74 -18.64
C PRO A 21 33.77 -0.65 -18.75
N PRO A 22 32.61 -0.96 -19.37
CA PRO A 22 31.55 0.02 -19.54
C PRO A 22 31.15 0.58 -18.17
N ALA A 23 31.09 1.91 -18.06
CA ALA A 23 30.64 2.59 -16.87
C ALA A 23 29.30 1.98 -16.42
N LYS A 24 29.23 1.51 -15.17
CA LYS A 24 27.98 1.04 -14.57
C LYS A 24 26.96 2.16 -14.72
N ARG A 25 26.00 1.95 -15.63
CA ARG A 25 24.83 2.81 -15.77
C ARG A 25 24.19 2.89 -14.39
N ARG A 26 24.26 4.07 -13.76
CA ARG A 26 23.57 4.36 -12.51
C ARG A 26 22.10 4.07 -12.79
N GLN A 27 21.59 2.95 -12.28
CA GLN A 27 20.15 2.72 -12.30
C GLN A 27 19.55 3.88 -11.52
N GLN A 28 18.74 4.70 -12.18
CA GLN A 28 17.86 5.61 -11.47
C GLN A 28 16.91 4.69 -10.71
N SER A 29 17.06 4.66 -9.38
CA SER A 29 16.06 4.07 -8.50
C SER A 29 14.82 4.93 -8.65
N HIS A 30 13.86 4.45 -9.44
CA HIS A 30 12.54 5.05 -9.49
C HIS A 30 11.82 4.58 -8.24
N THR A 31 11.64 5.48 -7.28
CA THR A 31 10.81 5.21 -6.11
C THR A 31 9.39 5.66 -6.45
N THR A 32 8.43 4.75 -6.32
CA THR A 32 7.02 4.91 -6.65
C THR A 32 6.21 5.17 -5.38
N SER A 33 5.31 6.15 -5.42
CA SER A 33 4.33 6.34 -4.35
C SER A 33 3.16 5.37 -4.54
N ALA A 34 2.69 4.75 -3.47
CA ALA A 34 1.55 3.84 -3.51
C ALA A 34 0.36 4.48 -2.80
N GLN A 35 -0.74 4.63 -3.52
CA GLN A 35 -1.94 5.28 -3.03
C GLN A 35 -3.05 4.24 -2.94
N GLN A 36 -3.46 3.92 -1.71
CA GLN A 36 -4.41 2.85 -1.45
C GLN A 36 -5.70 3.43 -0.86
N LEU A 37 -6.83 3.12 -1.50
CA LEU A 37 -8.13 3.70 -1.18
C LEU A 37 -9.16 2.60 -0.93
N THR A 38 -10.05 2.80 0.05
CA THR A 38 -11.06 1.81 0.41
C THR A 38 -12.48 2.19 0.00
N ARG A 39 -13.43 1.32 0.36
CA ARG A 39 -14.84 1.29 -0.06
C ARG A 39 -15.60 2.62 0.02
N ARG A 40 -15.19 3.58 0.86
CA ARG A 40 -15.93 4.83 1.07
C ARG A 40 -15.70 5.89 0.00
N LEU A 41 -15.03 5.55 -1.10
CA LEU A 41 -15.14 6.35 -2.33
C LEU A 41 -16.58 6.36 -2.87
N LEU A 42 -17.36 5.31 -2.58
CA LEU A 42 -18.70 5.11 -3.12
C LEU A 42 -19.72 4.90 -1.99
N THR A 43 -20.94 5.41 -2.19
CA THR A 43 -22.10 5.08 -1.35
C THR A 43 -23.27 4.60 -2.20
N PRO A 44 -24.18 3.77 -1.66
CA PRO A 44 -25.39 3.39 -2.38
C PRO A 44 -26.21 4.62 -2.76
N ALA A 45 -26.57 4.75 -4.04
CA ALA A 45 -27.41 5.85 -4.51
C ALA A 45 -28.81 5.79 -3.85
N SER A 46 -29.27 4.58 -3.52
CA SER A 46 -30.54 4.32 -2.85
C SER A 46 -30.60 4.69 -1.38
N GLY A 47 -29.48 5.14 -0.77
CA GLY A 47 -29.40 5.50 0.64
C GLY A 47 -29.44 4.33 1.62
N LYS A 48 -29.50 3.08 1.12
CA LYS A 48 -29.43 1.87 1.96
C LYS A 48 -28.01 1.63 2.47
N LYS A 49 -27.90 0.82 3.54
CA LYS A 49 -26.60 0.37 4.08
C LYS A 49 -25.79 -0.46 3.07
N PHE A 50 -26.46 -1.23 2.23
CA PHE A 50 -25.86 -2.05 1.18
C PHE A 50 -26.52 -1.75 -0.16
N GLY A 51 -25.72 -1.70 -1.22
CA GLY A 51 -26.20 -1.50 -2.59
C GLY A 51 -27.06 -2.67 -3.05
N ARG A 52 -28.11 -2.38 -3.83
CA ARG A 52 -29.06 -3.38 -4.34
C ARG A 52 -28.51 -4.16 -5.52
N ASP A 53 -27.77 -3.49 -6.40
CA ASP A 53 -27.27 -4.00 -7.66
C ASP A 53 -26.02 -3.22 -8.11
N ALA A 54 -25.49 -3.55 -9.29
CA ALA A 54 -24.28 -2.96 -9.86
C ALA A 54 -24.40 -1.44 -10.15
N SER A 55 -25.61 -0.92 -10.33
CA SER A 55 -25.90 0.48 -10.63
C SER A 55 -26.22 1.32 -9.40
N ASP A 56 -26.50 0.68 -8.25
CA ASP A 56 -26.81 1.35 -6.99
C ASP A 56 -25.56 1.91 -6.32
N TRP A 57 -24.97 2.94 -6.91
CA TRP A 57 -23.84 3.66 -6.37
C TRP A 57 -23.80 5.11 -6.86
N LYS A 58 -23.17 5.95 -6.03
CA LYS A 58 -22.74 7.30 -6.37
C LYS A 58 -21.42 7.59 -5.65
N TRP A 59 -20.70 8.59 -6.11
CA TRP A 59 -19.56 9.13 -5.36
C TRP A 59 -20.02 9.52 -3.96
N TRP A 60 -19.23 9.15 -2.95
CA TRP A 60 -19.51 9.54 -1.57
C TRP A 60 -19.52 11.06 -1.40
N HIS A 61 -18.61 11.75 -2.10
CA HIS A 61 -18.56 13.21 -2.15
C HIS A 61 -18.15 13.68 -3.54
N SER A 62 -18.59 14.87 -3.97
CA SER A 62 -18.29 15.43 -5.29
C SER A 62 -16.80 15.75 -5.50
N SER A 63 -16.04 15.95 -4.42
CA SER A 63 -14.59 16.20 -4.50
C SER A 63 -13.77 14.96 -4.85
N VAL A 64 -14.32 13.75 -4.67
CA VAL A 64 -13.55 12.51 -4.82
C VAL A 64 -12.94 12.38 -6.22
N PRO A 65 -13.69 12.45 -7.34
CA PRO A 65 -13.10 12.28 -8.66
C PRO A 65 -12.05 13.34 -8.99
N GLY A 66 -12.30 14.60 -8.61
CA GLY A 66 -11.37 15.70 -8.86
C GLY A 66 -10.04 15.52 -8.13
N LYS A 67 -10.10 15.15 -6.84
CA LYS A 67 -8.90 14.94 -6.03
C LYS A 67 -8.08 13.75 -6.51
N LEU A 68 -8.72 12.67 -6.97
CA LEU A 68 -8.01 11.51 -7.53
C LEU A 68 -7.30 11.83 -8.84
N LYS A 69 -7.92 12.63 -9.71
CA LYS A 69 -7.30 13.09 -10.95
C LYS A 69 -6.11 14.01 -10.68
N GLN A 70 -6.29 14.98 -9.79
CA GLN A 70 -5.22 15.86 -9.35
C GLN A 70 -4.03 15.06 -8.81
N LEU A 71 -4.30 14.09 -7.93
CA LEU A 71 -3.27 13.25 -7.34
C LEU A 71 -2.49 12.44 -8.39
N TYR A 72 -3.17 11.93 -9.42
CA TYR A 72 -2.52 11.24 -10.53
C TYR A 72 -1.66 12.18 -11.39
N GLU A 73 -2.12 13.41 -11.64
CA GLU A 73 -1.36 14.42 -12.38
C GLU A 73 -0.10 14.86 -11.63
N GLU A 74 -0.18 14.95 -10.30
CA GLU A 74 0.94 15.28 -9.40
C GLU A 74 1.96 14.13 -9.29
N ASP A 75 1.51 12.87 -9.38
CA ASP A 75 2.30 11.64 -9.24
C ASP A 75 2.85 11.09 -10.58
N ASN A 76 2.99 11.92 -11.62
CA ASN A 76 3.31 11.51 -13.00
C ASN A 76 4.75 10.95 -13.23
N GLN A 77 5.16 9.96 -12.42
CA GLN A 77 6.33 9.09 -12.59
C GLN A 77 6.03 7.58 -12.42
N GLY A 78 4.79 7.14 -12.13
CA GLY A 78 4.51 5.73 -11.81
C GLY A 78 3.25 5.15 -12.45
N GLY A 79 3.20 5.07 -13.78
CA GLY A 79 2.10 4.39 -14.48
C GLY A 79 2.21 2.86 -14.33
N ILE A 80 1.27 2.26 -13.60
CA ILE A 80 1.25 0.82 -13.34
C ILE A 80 0.10 0.14 -14.12
N SER A 81 0.41 -0.98 -14.80
CA SER A 81 -0.49 -1.73 -15.68
C SER A 81 -1.00 -3.03 -15.04
N LEU A 82 -2.26 -3.36 -15.32
CA LEU A 82 -2.99 -4.53 -14.81
C LEU A 82 -2.71 -5.83 -15.58
N LYS A 83 -2.65 -6.95 -14.85
CA LYS A 83 -3.05 -8.28 -15.34
C LYS A 83 -4.21 -8.81 -14.50
N SER A 84 -5.10 -9.57 -15.14
CA SER A 84 -6.24 -10.20 -14.49
C SER A 84 -6.08 -11.71 -14.50
N ASP A 85 -6.15 -12.37 -13.34
CA ASP A 85 -6.41 -13.80 -13.30
C ASP A 85 -7.33 -14.15 -12.10
N PRO A 86 -8.55 -14.65 -12.31
CA PRO A 86 -9.40 -15.07 -11.21
C PRO A 86 -9.59 -16.59 -11.19
N LYS A 87 -9.19 -17.22 -10.08
CA LYS A 87 -9.83 -18.45 -9.61
C LYS A 87 -10.88 -18.08 -8.57
N THR A 88 -12.16 -18.39 -8.81
CA THR A 88 -13.24 -18.15 -7.83
C THR A 88 -14.24 -19.30 -7.75
N VAL A 89 -14.72 -19.53 -6.52
CA VAL A 89 -15.64 -20.61 -6.10
C VAL A 89 -17.09 -20.30 -6.53
N LYS A 90 -17.86 -21.36 -6.79
CA LYS A 90 -19.13 -21.37 -7.56
C LYS A 90 -20.36 -20.65 -6.96
N SER A 91 -20.36 -20.17 -5.70
CA SER A 91 -21.60 -19.74 -5.03
C SER A 91 -21.94 -18.24 -5.06
N ASP A 92 -21.07 -17.37 -5.55
CA ASP A 92 -21.28 -15.90 -5.54
C ASP A 92 -21.17 -15.24 -6.94
N GLN A 93 -21.39 -16.00 -8.01
CA GLN A 93 -21.19 -15.51 -9.40
C GLN A 93 -21.94 -14.22 -9.71
N LYS A 94 -23.20 -14.08 -9.24
CA LYS A 94 -23.97 -12.84 -9.47
C LYS A 94 -23.36 -11.65 -8.72
N ARG A 95 -23.00 -11.81 -7.45
CA ARG A 95 -22.39 -10.71 -6.66
C ARG A 95 -21.02 -10.32 -7.21
N LEU A 96 -20.25 -11.31 -7.69
CA LEU A 96 -18.99 -11.08 -8.36
C LEU A 96 -19.20 -10.34 -9.69
N ALA A 97 -20.20 -10.72 -10.47
CA ALA A 97 -20.56 -10.02 -11.71
C ALA A 97 -21.03 -8.59 -11.44
N ASP A 98 -21.89 -8.38 -10.44
CA ASP A 98 -22.35 -7.06 -10.03
C ASP A 98 -21.17 -6.19 -9.55
N PHE A 99 -20.24 -6.77 -8.78
CA PHE A 99 -19.01 -6.11 -8.34
C PHE A 99 -18.12 -5.72 -9.52
N LYS A 100 -17.85 -6.64 -10.45
CA LYS A 100 -17.04 -6.38 -11.65
C LYS A 100 -17.68 -5.29 -12.52
N GLY A 101 -18.99 -5.35 -12.74
CA GLY A 101 -19.73 -4.33 -13.48
C GLY A 101 -19.63 -2.96 -12.82
N LYS A 102 -19.83 -2.89 -11.51
CA LYS A 102 -19.68 -1.66 -10.73
C LYS A 102 -18.26 -1.08 -10.82
N VAL A 103 -17.23 -1.90 -10.59
CA VAL A 103 -15.82 -1.48 -10.67
C VAL A 103 -15.49 -0.97 -12.06
N SER A 104 -15.90 -1.68 -13.12
CA SER A 104 -15.66 -1.27 -14.50
C SER A 104 -16.22 0.12 -14.78
N THR A 105 -17.47 0.40 -14.39
CA THR A 105 -18.09 1.72 -14.58
C THR A 105 -17.38 2.83 -13.80
N VAL A 106 -17.00 2.56 -12.54
CA VAL A 106 -16.30 3.53 -11.69
C VAL A 106 -14.92 3.89 -12.26
N VAL A 107 -14.13 2.88 -12.63
CA VAL A 107 -12.80 3.09 -13.22
C VAL A 107 -12.89 3.80 -14.57
N SER A 108 -13.88 3.44 -15.39
CA SER A 108 -14.14 4.12 -16.67
C SER A 108 -14.51 5.59 -16.50
N GLN A 109 -15.21 5.96 -15.41
CA GLN A 109 -15.53 7.36 -15.12
C GLN A 109 -14.32 8.16 -14.64
N LEU A 110 -13.41 7.52 -13.90
CA LEU A 110 -12.18 8.15 -13.44
C LEU A 110 -11.22 8.40 -14.60
N ASP A 111 -11.17 7.48 -15.57
CA ASP A 111 -10.21 7.54 -16.70
C ASP A 111 -8.75 7.60 -16.19
N LEU A 112 -8.46 6.78 -15.18
CA LEU A 112 -7.15 6.65 -14.53
C LEU A 112 -6.71 5.18 -14.54
N PRO A 113 -5.40 4.88 -14.56
CA PRO A 113 -4.92 3.53 -14.32
C PRO A 113 -5.14 3.16 -12.85
N VAL A 114 -6.14 2.32 -12.58
CA VAL A 114 -6.52 1.90 -11.23
C VAL A 114 -6.44 0.39 -11.09
N THR A 115 -5.65 -0.09 -10.13
CA THR A 115 -5.64 -1.51 -9.71
C THR A 115 -6.59 -1.75 -8.55
N VAL A 116 -7.39 -2.82 -8.61
CA VAL A 116 -8.40 -3.14 -7.58
C VAL A 116 -8.15 -4.52 -6.97
N TYR A 117 -7.81 -4.55 -5.67
CA TYR A 117 -7.73 -5.77 -4.87
C TYR A 117 -8.98 -5.95 -4.00
N ALA A 118 -9.51 -7.17 -3.96
CA ALA A 118 -10.72 -7.48 -3.19
C ALA A 118 -10.61 -8.84 -2.48
N ALA A 119 -10.36 -8.81 -1.17
CA ALA A 119 -10.37 -10.01 -0.34
C ALA A 119 -11.80 -10.57 -0.18
N THR A 120 -12.03 -11.76 -0.73
CA THR A 120 -13.33 -12.46 -0.66
C THR A 120 -13.42 -13.44 0.52
N GLY A 121 -12.27 -13.85 1.06
CA GLY A 121 -12.16 -14.79 2.18
C GLY A 121 -11.97 -14.15 3.56
N ARG A 122 -11.72 -15.01 4.56
CA ARG A 122 -11.22 -14.64 5.90
C ARG A 122 -9.80 -15.18 6.07
N ASP A 123 -8.93 -14.73 5.20
CA ASP A 123 -7.55 -15.19 5.02
C ASP A 123 -6.58 -14.01 5.16
N GLU A 124 -5.32 -14.20 4.80
CA GLU A 124 -4.26 -13.19 4.88
C GLU A 124 -4.51 -11.94 4.03
N TYR A 125 -5.38 -12.01 3.02
CA TYR A 125 -5.75 -10.86 2.19
C TYR A 125 -6.76 -9.95 2.90
N ARG A 126 -7.54 -10.48 3.84
CA ARG A 126 -8.51 -9.66 4.57
C ARG A 126 -7.82 -8.81 5.64
N LYS A 127 -7.98 -7.49 5.50
CA LYS A 127 -7.55 -6.48 6.49
C LYS A 127 -7.94 -6.88 7.93
N PRO A 128 -7.08 -6.64 8.93
CA PRO A 128 -5.92 -5.74 8.89
C PRO A 128 -4.62 -6.41 8.42
N ARG A 129 -4.68 -7.66 7.94
CA ARG A 129 -3.51 -8.36 7.41
C ARG A 129 -3.07 -7.76 6.07
N VAL A 130 -1.78 -7.87 5.78
CA VAL A 130 -1.11 -7.18 4.67
C VAL A 130 -1.06 -8.00 3.37
N GLY A 131 -1.81 -9.09 3.25
CA GLY A 131 -1.76 -9.97 2.06
C GLY A 131 -2.05 -9.21 0.77
N MET A 132 -3.11 -8.38 0.72
CA MET A 132 -3.40 -7.56 -0.47
C MET A 132 -2.32 -6.53 -0.78
N TRP A 133 -1.58 -6.06 0.22
CA TRP A 133 -0.45 -5.14 -0.01
C TRP A 133 0.72 -5.89 -0.65
N ARG A 134 1.02 -7.11 -0.19
CA ARG A 134 2.06 -7.95 -0.79
C ARG A 134 1.77 -8.29 -2.25
N GLU A 135 0.53 -8.67 -2.55
CA GLU A 135 0.09 -8.91 -3.94
C GLU A 135 0.28 -7.68 -4.82
N LEU A 136 -0.04 -6.47 -4.32
CA LEU A 136 0.21 -5.23 -5.06
C LEU A 136 1.69 -5.06 -5.41
N LEU A 137 2.58 -5.36 -4.46
CA LEU A 137 4.00 -5.24 -4.68
C LEU A 137 4.50 -6.27 -5.70
N GLU A 138 4.07 -7.52 -5.55
CA GLU A 138 4.45 -8.62 -6.43
C GLU A 138 3.94 -8.40 -7.87
N ASP A 139 2.68 -7.98 -8.04
CA ASP A 139 2.08 -7.72 -9.37
C ASP A 139 2.78 -6.59 -10.14
N HIS A 140 3.52 -5.74 -9.43
CA HIS A 140 4.16 -4.54 -9.98
C HIS A 140 5.68 -4.54 -9.85
N ASP A 141 6.27 -5.70 -9.49
CA ASP A 141 7.70 -5.88 -9.29
C ASP A 141 8.31 -4.81 -8.36
N LEU A 142 7.57 -4.45 -7.31
CA LEU A 142 7.96 -3.44 -6.32
C LEU A 142 8.58 -4.10 -5.09
N ASP A 143 9.71 -3.56 -4.63
CA ASP A 143 10.34 -3.91 -3.36
C ASP A 143 10.13 -2.77 -2.35
N ILE A 144 9.68 -3.11 -1.13
CA ILE A 144 9.40 -2.13 -0.07
C ILE A 144 10.63 -1.29 0.28
N MET A 145 11.83 -1.90 0.25
CA MET A 145 13.07 -1.25 0.66
C MET A 145 13.72 -0.45 -0.47
N GLU A 146 13.44 -0.76 -1.74
CA GLU A 146 14.14 -0.16 -2.88
C GLU A 146 13.23 0.71 -3.77
N THR A 147 11.95 0.38 -3.90
CA THR A 147 11.09 0.97 -4.93
C THR A 147 9.82 1.65 -4.40
N VAL A 148 9.42 1.48 -3.14
CA VAL A 148 8.21 2.13 -2.60
C VAL A 148 8.56 3.24 -1.61
N ASP A 149 8.09 4.45 -1.89
CA ASP A 149 8.23 5.58 -0.98
C ASP A 149 7.07 5.56 0.02
N LEU A 150 7.25 4.87 1.15
CA LEU A 150 6.21 4.82 2.19
C LEU A 150 5.91 6.20 2.80
N GLY A 151 6.86 7.15 2.73
CA GLY A 151 6.67 8.51 3.25
C GLY A 151 5.74 9.36 2.37
N ASN A 152 5.79 9.15 1.06
CA ASN A 152 4.88 9.77 0.09
C ASN A 152 3.66 8.89 -0.25
N SER A 153 3.60 7.68 0.29
CA SER A 153 2.44 6.79 0.19
C SER A 153 1.46 7.05 1.32
N PHE A 154 0.19 6.68 1.13
CA PHE A 154 -0.81 6.78 2.19
C PHE A 154 -2.00 5.85 1.95
N PHE A 155 -2.78 5.61 3.01
CA PHE A 155 -3.99 4.81 2.98
C PHE A 155 -5.20 5.63 3.43
N VAL A 156 -6.25 5.69 2.61
CA VAL A 156 -7.52 6.35 2.98
C VAL A 156 -8.61 5.31 3.18
N GLY A 157 -9.21 5.28 4.37
CA GLY A 157 -10.29 4.34 4.66
C GLY A 157 -11.26 4.76 5.75
N ASP A 158 -12.47 4.21 5.70
CA ASP A 158 -13.56 4.60 6.60
C ASP A 158 -13.65 3.77 7.88
N ALA A 159 -12.95 2.65 7.94
CA ALA A 159 -12.84 1.86 9.15
C ALA A 159 -11.69 2.39 10.04
N GLY A 160 -11.78 3.68 10.39
CA GLY A 160 -10.74 4.39 11.14
C GLY A 160 -10.86 4.25 12.66
N GLY A 161 -11.85 3.52 13.16
CA GLY A 161 -12.10 3.36 14.60
C GLY A 161 -12.55 4.64 15.31
N ARG A 162 -13.11 5.61 14.58
CA ARG A 162 -13.58 6.88 15.15
C ARG A 162 -14.64 6.66 16.20
N GLU A 163 -14.59 7.46 17.25
CA GLU A 163 -15.59 7.45 18.30
C GLU A 163 -16.84 8.25 17.89
N ALA A 164 -17.94 8.02 18.60
CA ALA A 164 -19.13 8.84 18.41
C ALA A 164 -18.89 10.22 19.01
N VAL A 165 -18.90 11.25 18.17
CA VAL A 165 -18.87 12.64 18.60
C VAL A 165 -20.23 13.25 18.26
N ALA A 166 -20.95 13.71 19.28
CA ALA A 166 -22.32 14.18 19.14
C ALA A 166 -22.45 15.26 18.06
N GLY A 167 -23.31 15.01 17.07
CA GLY A 167 -23.54 15.92 15.95
C GLY A 167 -22.43 15.98 14.89
N ILE A 168 -21.32 15.24 15.06
CA ILE A 168 -20.15 15.30 14.16
C ILE A 168 -19.88 13.95 13.51
N THR A 169 -19.70 12.89 14.30
CA THR A 169 -19.25 11.58 13.80
C THR A 169 -20.04 10.46 14.44
N VAL A 170 -20.48 9.51 13.62
CA VAL A 170 -21.02 8.23 14.09
C VAL A 170 -19.85 7.29 14.33
N LYS A 171 -19.87 6.56 15.43
CA LYS A 171 -18.85 5.56 15.77
C LYS A 171 -18.60 4.62 14.59
N ASP A 172 -17.33 4.45 14.20
CA ASP A 172 -16.97 3.50 13.17
C ASP A 172 -17.20 2.05 13.66
N HIS A 173 -17.68 1.20 12.75
CA HIS A 173 -17.91 -0.22 13.02
C HIS A 173 -16.62 -1.02 13.36
N SER A 174 -15.45 -0.54 12.93
CA SER A 174 -14.15 -1.17 13.18
C SER A 174 -12.99 -0.18 12.94
N CYS A 175 -11.79 -0.57 13.36
CA CYS A 175 -10.52 0.15 13.14
C CYS A 175 -9.65 -0.52 12.05
N VAL A 176 -10.25 -1.39 11.24
CA VAL A 176 -9.51 -2.35 10.40
C VAL A 176 -8.69 -1.69 9.27
N ASP A 177 -9.12 -0.51 8.81
CA ASP A 177 -8.42 0.24 7.76
C ASP A 177 -7.18 0.93 8.33
N ARG A 178 -7.32 1.52 9.54
CA ARG A 178 -6.19 2.10 10.27
C ARG A 178 -5.18 1.05 10.68
N ASP A 179 -5.65 -0.09 11.19
CA ASP A 179 -4.78 -1.20 11.59
C ASP A 179 -4.02 -1.80 10.40
N PHE A 180 -4.66 -1.88 9.22
CA PHE A 180 -3.97 -2.27 7.98
C PHE A 180 -2.86 -1.28 7.63
N ALA A 181 -3.15 0.02 7.60
CA ALA A 181 -2.16 1.05 7.30
C ALA A 181 -0.98 1.00 8.28
N ALA A 182 -1.26 0.84 9.57
CA ALA A 182 -0.24 0.69 10.61
C ALA A 182 0.63 -0.56 10.41
N ASN A 183 0.04 -1.69 10.00
CA ASN A 183 0.79 -2.93 9.74
C ASN A 183 1.68 -2.84 8.49
N VAL A 184 1.33 -2.00 7.51
CA VAL A 184 2.17 -1.73 6.33
C VAL A 184 3.23 -0.67 6.64
N GLY A 185 2.93 0.28 7.53
CA GLY A 185 3.76 1.47 7.79
C GLY A 185 3.34 2.68 6.95
N LEU A 186 2.07 2.75 6.55
CA LEU A 186 1.52 3.86 5.76
C LEU A 186 0.87 4.92 6.66
N PRO A 187 1.06 6.23 6.36
CA PRO A 187 0.17 7.29 6.81
C PRO A 187 -1.30 6.95 6.54
N PHE A 188 -2.17 7.19 7.51
CA PHE A 188 -3.60 6.87 7.42
C PHE A 188 -4.47 8.13 7.51
N HIS A 189 -5.46 8.21 6.64
CA HIS A 189 -6.49 9.24 6.67
C HIS A 189 -7.90 8.63 6.59
N THR A 190 -8.88 9.27 7.20
CA THR A 190 -10.29 9.04 6.87
C THR A 190 -10.68 9.79 5.59
N PRO A 191 -11.76 9.40 4.89
CA PRO A 191 -12.23 10.12 3.71
C PRO A 191 -12.53 11.59 3.99
N GLU A 192 -13.09 11.89 5.16
CA GLU A 192 -13.36 13.24 5.62
C GLU A 192 -12.08 14.04 5.85
N GLU A 193 -11.05 13.44 6.47
CA GLU A 193 -9.73 14.08 6.64
C GLU A 193 -9.05 14.37 5.29
N TYR A 194 -9.10 13.42 4.35
CA TYR A 194 -8.36 13.51 3.10
C TYR A 194 -9.06 14.35 2.02
N PHE A 195 -10.34 14.09 1.76
CA PHE A 195 -11.07 14.71 0.64
C PHE A 195 -11.77 16.02 1.01
N LEU A 196 -12.01 16.25 2.30
CA LEU A 196 -12.71 17.42 2.82
C LEU A 196 -11.83 18.27 3.75
N GLU A 197 -10.57 17.86 3.97
CA GLU A 197 -9.60 18.56 4.81
C GLU A 197 -10.14 18.81 6.24
N GLN A 198 -10.99 17.90 6.73
CA GLN A 198 -11.54 17.99 8.07
C GLN A 198 -10.49 17.62 9.13
N PRO A 199 -10.59 18.17 10.35
CA PRO A 199 -9.68 17.82 11.44
C PRO A 199 -9.86 16.35 11.82
N VAL A 200 -8.73 15.73 12.20
CA VAL A 200 -8.68 14.36 12.69
C VAL A 200 -9.63 14.20 13.88
N GLN A 201 -10.49 13.18 13.81
CA GLN A 201 -11.41 12.86 14.88
C GLN A 201 -10.79 11.86 15.87
N PRO A 202 -11.20 11.89 17.15
CA PRO A 202 -10.79 10.88 18.13
C PRO A 202 -11.11 9.47 17.65
N PHE A 203 -10.19 8.54 17.88
CA PHE A 203 -10.35 7.14 17.51
C PHE A 203 -9.80 6.22 18.60
N VAL A 204 -10.31 5.00 18.61
CA VAL A 204 -9.84 3.94 19.51
C VAL A 204 -9.48 2.71 18.70
N ARG A 205 -8.29 2.17 18.94
CA ARG A 205 -7.89 0.86 18.44
C ARG A 205 -8.37 -0.21 19.43
N GLY A 206 -8.96 -1.28 18.92
CA GLY A 206 -9.39 -2.40 19.78
C GLY A 206 -8.21 -3.12 20.42
N PHE A 207 -7.06 -3.15 19.72
CA PHE A 207 -5.79 -3.66 20.22
C PHE A 207 -4.64 -2.91 19.54
N ASP A 208 -3.66 -2.46 20.34
CA ASP A 208 -2.43 -1.85 19.84
C ASP A 208 -1.22 -2.69 20.30
N PRO A 209 -0.56 -3.42 19.39
CA PRO A 209 0.60 -4.25 19.73
C PRO A 209 1.73 -3.43 20.36
N THR A 210 1.97 -2.20 19.90
CA THR A 210 3.07 -1.36 20.38
C THR A 210 2.84 -0.95 21.83
N THR A 211 1.61 -0.54 22.15
CA THR A 211 1.22 -0.23 23.53
C THR A 211 1.32 -1.45 24.44
N TYR A 212 0.92 -2.63 23.95
CA TYR A 212 1.02 -3.87 24.71
C TYR A 212 2.48 -4.24 25.01
N VAL A 213 3.35 -4.22 24.00
CA VAL A 213 4.78 -4.54 24.16
C VAL A 213 5.47 -3.56 25.11
N ASN A 214 5.19 -2.26 24.99
CA ASN A 214 5.77 -1.25 25.88
C ASN A 214 5.33 -1.47 27.34
N LYS A 215 4.05 -1.77 27.56
CA LYS A 215 3.53 -2.08 28.90
C LYS A 215 4.21 -3.31 29.51
N VAL A 216 4.44 -4.35 28.70
CA VAL A 216 5.16 -5.56 29.15
C VAL A 216 6.61 -5.23 29.49
N ALA A 217 7.28 -4.43 28.66
CA ALA A 217 8.66 -3.98 28.91
C ALA A 217 8.77 -3.18 30.22
N GLU A 218 7.90 -2.19 30.44
CA GLU A 218 7.85 -1.37 31.66
C GLU A 218 7.60 -2.20 32.93
N SER A 219 6.69 -3.18 32.85
CA SER A 219 6.42 -4.09 33.97
C SER A 219 7.60 -5.01 34.31
N SER A 220 8.41 -5.36 33.30
CA SER A 220 9.60 -6.21 33.47
C SER A 220 10.75 -5.41 34.09
N THR A 221 10.93 -4.14 33.71
CA THR A 221 11.97 -3.26 34.27
C THR A 221 11.69 -2.92 35.74
N SER A 222 10.42 -2.75 36.11
CA SER A 222 10.02 -2.42 37.49
C SER A 222 10.26 -3.58 38.48
N ALA A 223 10.28 -4.83 38.00
CA ALA A 223 10.52 -6.01 38.82
C ALA A 223 12.01 -6.24 39.16
N SER A 224 12.94 -5.63 38.43
CA SER A 224 14.39 -5.84 38.61
C SER A 224 15.05 -4.88 39.61
N THR A 225 14.33 -3.85 40.10
CA THR A 225 14.88 -2.81 41.00
C THR A 225 14.71 -3.08 42.51
N LEU A 226 14.29 -4.28 42.92
CA LEU A 226 13.99 -4.61 44.33
C LEU A 226 14.95 -5.58 45.02
N SER A 227 16.12 -5.85 44.45
CA SER A 227 17.13 -6.72 45.07
C SER A 227 18.51 -6.07 45.14
N ASP A 228 18.64 -4.97 45.88
CA ASP A 228 19.94 -4.60 46.46
C ASP A 228 19.78 -3.72 47.72
N GLN A 229 19.42 -4.37 48.83
CA GLN A 229 19.73 -3.85 50.16
C GLN A 229 20.24 -5.01 51.02
N GLN A 230 21.56 -5.22 51.00
CA GLN A 230 22.23 -5.92 52.09
C GLN A 230 22.36 -4.98 53.30
N PRO A 231 21.95 -5.38 54.52
CA PRO A 231 22.31 -4.66 55.72
C PRO A 231 23.74 -5.03 56.14
N HIS A 232 24.60 -4.02 56.23
CA HIS A 232 25.89 -4.08 56.90
C HIS A 232 25.71 -4.29 58.41
N GLY A 233 26.31 -5.37 58.91
CA GLY A 233 27.21 -5.39 60.08
C GLY A 233 26.69 -5.02 61.47
N THR A 234 26.80 -5.97 62.39
CA THR A 234 27.47 -5.80 63.69
C THR A 234 28.18 -7.10 64.06
#